data_AF-A0A2J6WAA3-F1
#
_entry.id   AF-A0A2J6WAA3-F1
#
_cell.length_a   1.000
_cell.length_b   1.000
_cell.length_c   1.000
_cell.angle_alpha   90.00
_cell.angle_beta   90.00
_cell.angle_gamma   90.00
#
_symmetry.space_group_name_H-M   'P 1'
#
loop_
_entity.id
_entity.type
_entity.pdbx_description
1 polymer ?
#
loop_
_entity_poly.entity_id
_entity_poly.type
_entity_poly.pdbx_seq_one_letter_code
_entity_poly.pdbx_strand_id
1 'polypeptide(L)'
;MTLPVPAPVCTAEGRSMVYLASSRALAVLEVLVHIQPLVTPSNFCIAEVKVPEHGILTLDATTLPPNWQDASSPAELKQIGNQFIQETKYLMMKVPSAIVPQEYNYLINPWHPDIKKVSIINTHPFSFDDRLI
;
A
#
# COMPACT_ATOMS: atom_id res chain seq x y z
N MET A 1 -7.66 9.95 -5.41
CA MET A 1 -7.93 8.80 -6.31
C MET A 1 -7.42 7.57 -5.59
N THR A 2 -8.31 6.71 -5.10
CA THR A 2 -7.92 5.45 -4.44
C THR A 2 -7.37 4.54 -5.53
N LEU A 3 -6.06 4.29 -5.49
CA LEU A 3 -5.42 3.33 -6.39
C LEU A 3 -6.07 1.95 -6.22
N PRO A 4 -6.11 1.11 -7.27
CA PRO A 4 -6.38 -0.31 -7.09
C PRO A 4 -5.38 -0.85 -6.07
N VAL A 5 -5.93 -1.41 -5.01
CA VAL A 5 -5.22 -1.95 -3.85
C VAL A 5 -4.11 -2.89 -4.32
N PRO A 6 -2.83 -2.69 -3.97
CA PRO A 6 -1.85 -3.75 -4.14
C PRO A 6 -2.29 -4.92 -3.24
N ALA A 7 -2.59 -6.03 -3.87
CA ALA A 7 -3.00 -7.28 -3.25
C ALA A 7 -1.84 -7.75 -2.35
N PRO A 8 -1.92 -7.54 -1.03
CA PRO A 8 -2.36 -8.64 -0.18
C PRO A 8 -3.35 -8.28 0.94
N VAL A 9 -3.62 -7.00 1.21
CA VAL A 9 -4.36 -6.59 2.42
C VAL A 9 -5.74 -6.06 2.04
N CYS A 10 -6.62 -6.90 1.49
CA CYS A 10 -8.01 -6.47 1.27
C CYS A 10 -8.69 -6.22 2.62
N THR A 11 -9.11 -4.98 2.85
CA THR A 11 -10.01 -4.64 3.95
C THR A 11 -11.44 -5.04 3.59
N ALA A 12 -12.31 -5.23 4.60
CA ALA A 12 -13.73 -5.44 4.38
C ALA A 12 -14.38 -4.21 3.69
N GLU A 13 -15.49 -4.42 2.96
CA GLU A 13 -16.26 -3.34 2.33
C GLU A 13 -16.55 -2.22 3.34
N GLY A 14 -16.23 -0.97 2.96
CA GLY A 14 -16.42 0.22 3.79
C GLY A 14 -15.23 0.66 4.65
N ARG A 15 -14.09 -0.05 4.64
CA ARG A 15 -12.86 0.37 5.35
C ARG A 15 -11.76 0.79 4.38
N SER A 16 -11.54 2.08 4.23
CA SER A 16 -10.47 2.62 3.38
C SER A 16 -9.09 2.50 4.06
N MET A 17 -8.06 2.25 3.25
CA MET A 17 -6.66 2.23 3.63
C MET A 17 -5.86 2.94 2.54
N VAL A 18 -4.80 3.67 2.91
CA VAL A 18 -3.91 4.32 1.95
C VAL A 18 -2.65 3.49 1.81
N TYR A 19 -2.31 3.14 0.58
CA TYR A 19 -1.13 2.33 0.25
C TYR A 19 -0.02 3.23 -0.27
N LEU A 20 1.16 3.04 0.29
CA LEU A 20 2.40 3.67 -0.11
C LEU A 20 3.47 2.60 -0.32
N ALA A 21 4.48 2.93 -1.11
CA ALA A 21 5.66 2.11 -1.29
C ALA A 21 6.89 2.84 -0.71
N SER A 22 7.89 2.08 -0.26
CA SER A 22 9.15 2.64 0.27
C SER A 22 9.97 3.40 -0.78
N SER A 23 9.76 3.12 -2.07
CA SER A 23 10.47 3.74 -3.18
C SER A 23 9.52 4.09 -4.32
N ARG A 24 9.91 5.08 -5.15
CA ARG A 24 9.18 5.41 -6.39
C ARG A 24 9.14 4.22 -7.35
N ALA A 25 10.25 3.48 -7.46
CA ALA A 25 10.34 2.30 -8.33
C ALA A 25 9.35 1.21 -7.90
N LEU A 26 9.25 0.93 -6.60
CA LEU A 26 8.28 -0.02 -6.08
C LEU A 26 6.84 0.46 -6.27
N ALA A 27 6.55 1.74 -6.06
CA ALA A 27 5.20 2.28 -6.32
C ALA A 27 4.78 2.03 -7.78
N VAL A 28 5.70 2.28 -8.72
CA VAL A 28 5.47 2.03 -10.16
C VAL A 28 5.27 0.54 -10.41
N LEU A 29 6.10 -0.33 -9.83
CA LEU A 29 6.02 -1.78 -10.01
C LEU A 29 4.72 -2.38 -9.45
N GLU A 30 4.31 -1.95 -8.25
CA GLU A 30 3.04 -2.34 -7.64
C GLU A 30 1.88 -1.95 -8.55
N VAL A 31 1.90 -0.74 -9.12
CA VAL A 31 0.85 -0.32 -10.05
C VAL A 31 0.91 -1.12 -11.36
N LEU A 32 2.09 -1.37 -11.93
CA LEU A 32 2.26 -2.14 -13.18
C LEU A 32 1.69 -3.55 -13.09
N VAL A 33 1.98 -4.27 -12.00
CA VAL A 33 1.49 -5.65 -11.81
C VAL A 33 -0.03 -5.71 -11.66
N HIS A 34 -0.67 -4.61 -11.24
CA HIS A 34 -2.12 -4.55 -11.01
C HIS A 34 -2.90 -3.81 -12.12
N ILE A 35 -2.24 -3.12 -13.06
CA ILE A 35 -2.90 -2.48 -14.19
C ILE A 35 -3.24 -3.51 -15.27
N GLN A 36 -4.47 -3.43 -15.79
CA GLN A 36 -4.82 -4.06 -17.07
C GLN A 36 -4.46 -3.07 -18.20
N PRO A 37 -3.66 -3.45 -19.21
CA PRO A 37 -3.14 -2.54 -20.23
C PRO A 37 -4.21 -1.70 -20.96
N LEU A 38 -5.44 -2.21 -21.07
CA LEU A 38 -6.53 -1.53 -21.77
C LEU A 38 -7.20 -0.38 -20.99
N VAL A 39 -6.88 -0.16 -19.70
CA VAL A 39 -7.65 0.75 -18.83
C VAL A 39 -6.77 1.78 -18.11
N THR A 40 -5.54 1.99 -18.55
CA THR A 40 -4.58 2.92 -17.91
C THR A 40 -5.09 4.37 -17.95
N PRO A 41 -5.45 4.99 -16.81
CA PRO A 41 -5.80 6.40 -16.77
C PRO A 41 -4.65 7.28 -17.23
N SER A 42 -4.93 8.30 -18.04
CA SER A 42 -3.90 9.21 -18.58
C SER A 42 -3.36 10.22 -17.56
N ASN A 43 -3.85 10.20 -16.32
CA ASN A 43 -3.59 11.21 -15.29
C ASN A 43 -2.88 10.66 -14.05
N PHE A 44 -1.99 9.67 -14.22
CA PHE A 44 -1.17 9.22 -13.11
C PHE A 44 -0.28 10.32 -12.55
N CYS A 45 -0.04 10.23 -11.24
CA CYS A 45 0.95 11.06 -10.56
C CYS A 45 1.62 10.25 -9.45
N ILE A 46 2.87 10.62 -9.15
CA ILE A 46 3.60 10.15 -7.98
C ILE A 46 3.43 11.20 -6.89
N ALA A 47 2.81 10.82 -5.78
CA ALA A 47 2.71 11.65 -4.59
C ALA A 47 3.80 11.28 -3.58
N GLU A 48 4.55 12.28 -3.11
CA GLU A 48 5.48 12.13 -1.99
C GLU A 48 4.74 12.48 -0.70
N VAL A 49 4.69 11.53 0.22
CA VAL A 49 3.91 11.65 1.47
C VAL A 49 4.86 11.70 2.65
N LYS A 50 4.77 12.77 3.43
CA LYS A 50 5.44 12.90 4.72
C LYS A 50 4.55 12.32 5.81
N VAL A 51 5.10 11.36 6.55
CA VAL A 51 4.44 10.69 7.68
C VAL A 51 5.28 10.87 8.95
N PRO A 52 4.66 10.83 10.14
CA PRO A 52 5.40 10.72 11.39
C PRO A 52 6.22 9.43 11.47
N GLU A 53 7.42 9.49 12.06
CA GLU A 53 8.29 8.32 12.27
C GLU A 53 7.87 7.44 13.46
N HIS A 54 6.72 7.71 14.10
CA HIS A 54 6.17 6.97 15.22
C HIS A 54 4.80 6.37 14.88
N GLY A 55 4.35 5.42 15.70
CA GLY A 55 3.06 4.75 15.48
C GLY A 55 3.08 3.81 14.28
N ILE A 56 4.22 3.16 14.03
CA ILE A 56 4.41 2.20 12.94
C ILE A 56 4.40 0.79 13.51
N LEU A 57 3.48 -0.05 13.04
CA LEU A 57 3.49 -1.50 13.23
C LEU A 57 4.36 -2.12 12.14
N THR A 58 5.38 -2.90 12.49
CA THR A 58 6.20 -3.61 11.50
C THR A 58 5.82 -5.08 11.49
N LEU A 59 5.48 -5.60 10.31
CA LEU A 59 5.32 -7.02 10.08
C LEU A 59 6.54 -7.55 9.33
N ASP A 60 7.15 -8.59 9.88
CA ASP A 60 8.22 -9.32 9.22
C ASP A 60 7.62 -10.45 8.38
N ALA A 61 8.29 -10.84 7.29
CA ALA A 61 7.83 -11.94 6.44
C ALA A 61 7.64 -13.25 7.21
N THR A 62 8.37 -13.44 8.30
CA THR A 62 8.25 -14.60 9.21
C THR A 62 6.98 -14.60 10.06
N THR A 63 6.34 -13.43 10.21
CA THR A 63 5.08 -13.26 10.95
C THR A 63 3.85 -13.34 10.06
N LEU A 64 4.06 -13.42 8.74
CA LEU A 64 2.99 -13.54 7.76
C LEU A 64 2.65 -15.02 7.48
N PRO A 65 1.42 -15.31 7.05
CA PRO A 65 1.03 -16.63 6.58
C PRO A 65 1.97 -17.19 5.51
N PRO A 66 2.26 -18.50 5.46
CA PRO A 66 3.19 -19.07 4.47
C PRO A 66 2.89 -18.72 3.01
N ASN A 67 1.61 -18.51 2.68
CA ASN A 67 1.11 -18.18 1.35
C ASN A 67 0.87 -16.68 1.14
N TRP A 68 1.53 -15.81 1.91
CA TRP A 68 1.26 -14.36 1.89
C TRP A 68 1.56 -13.68 0.55
N GLN A 69 2.40 -14.30 -0.29
CA GLN A 69 2.74 -13.82 -1.63
C GLN A 69 1.74 -14.25 -2.72
N ASP A 70 0.77 -15.11 -2.38
CA ASP A 70 -0.18 -15.61 -3.36
C ASP A 70 -1.08 -14.48 -3.86
N ALA A 71 -1.22 -14.37 -5.18
CA ALA A 71 -2.09 -13.38 -5.83
C ALA A 71 -3.56 -13.46 -5.38
N SER A 72 -3.98 -14.60 -4.83
CA SER A 72 -5.35 -14.81 -4.31
C SER A 72 -5.64 -14.05 -3.01
N SER A 73 -4.64 -13.43 -2.37
CA SER A 73 -4.76 -12.70 -1.09
C SER A 73 -5.42 -13.54 0.02
N PRO A 74 -4.64 -14.32 0.78
CA PRO A 74 -5.14 -15.19 1.85
C PRO A 74 -6.10 -14.48 2.81
N ALA A 75 -7.12 -15.20 3.30
CA ALA A 75 -8.11 -14.66 4.24
C ALA A 75 -7.46 -14.11 5.52
N GLU A 76 -6.37 -14.71 5.95
CA GLU A 76 -5.58 -14.32 7.13
C GLU A 76 -4.97 -12.92 6.97
N LEU A 77 -4.49 -12.54 5.77
CA LEU A 77 -3.98 -11.18 5.51
C LEU A 77 -5.10 -10.14 5.59
N LYS A 78 -6.30 -10.49 5.14
CA LYS A 78 -7.49 -9.63 5.27
C LYS A 78 -7.84 -9.41 6.73
N GLN A 79 -7.72 -10.45 7.56
CA GLN A 79 -7.95 -10.34 9.01
C GLN A 79 -6.93 -9.41 9.67
N ILE A 80 -5.64 -9.55 9.34
CA ILE A 80 -4.57 -8.66 9.83
C ILE A 80 -4.88 -7.20 9.48
N GLY A 81 -5.22 -6.92 8.22
CA GLY A 81 -5.58 -5.58 7.77
C GLY A 81 -6.80 -4.99 8.47
N ASN A 82 -7.85 -5.81 8.64
CA ASN A 82 -9.06 -5.40 9.33
C ASN A 82 -8.81 -5.09 10.81
N GLN A 83 -8.02 -5.93 11.49
CA GLN A 83 -7.65 -5.73 12.88
C GLN A 83 -6.82 -4.45 13.03
N PHE A 84 -5.84 -4.23 12.16
CA PHE A 84 -5.04 -3.00 12.14
C PHE A 84 -5.90 -1.73 12.02
N ILE A 85 -6.90 -1.73 11.13
CA ILE A 85 -7.81 -0.59 11.00
C ILE A 85 -8.68 -0.44 12.25
N GLN A 86 -9.27 -1.53 12.74
CA GLN A 86 -10.25 -1.52 13.82
C GLN A 86 -9.64 -1.11 15.16
N GLU A 87 -8.42 -1.57 15.47
CA GLU A 87 -7.76 -1.23 16.72
C GLU A 87 -7.35 0.24 16.77
N THR A 88 -7.10 0.88 15.63
CA THR A 88 -6.64 2.27 15.54
C THR A 88 -5.45 2.59 16.45
N LYS A 89 -4.63 1.58 16.76
CA LYS A 89 -3.49 1.67 17.69
C LYS A 89 -2.23 2.24 17.03
N TYR A 90 -2.08 2.01 15.74
CA TYR A 90 -0.95 2.43 14.94
C TYR A 90 -1.47 3.25 13.75
N LEU A 91 -0.75 4.32 13.40
CA LEU A 91 -1.06 5.15 12.24
C LEU A 91 -0.76 4.38 10.95
N MET A 92 0.34 3.64 10.95
CA MET A 92 0.89 3.01 9.76
C MET A 92 1.33 1.57 10.06
N MET A 93 1.21 0.70 9.07
CA MET A 93 1.74 -0.65 9.10
C MET A 93 2.76 -0.81 7.97
N LYS A 94 3.98 -1.19 8.31
CA LYS A 94 5.06 -1.54 7.39
C LYS A 94 4.99 -3.05 7.11
N VAL A 95 4.85 -3.40 5.84
CA VAL A 95 4.73 -4.80 5.38
C VAL A 95 5.73 -5.07 4.25
N PRO A 96 6.30 -6.27 4.14
CA PRO A 96 7.13 -6.62 2.98
C PRO A 96 6.31 -6.56 1.69
N SER A 97 6.92 -6.13 0.58
CA SER A 97 6.26 -6.24 -0.73
C SER A 97 6.21 -7.70 -1.17
N ALA A 98 5.07 -8.12 -1.72
CA ALA A 98 4.94 -9.45 -2.33
C ALA A 98 5.72 -9.57 -3.65
N ILE A 99 5.99 -8.45 -4.32
CA ILE A 99 6.72 -8.41 -5.59
C ILE A 99 8.23 -8.37 -5.34
N VAL A 100 8.68 -7.55 -4.38
CA VAL A 100 10.10 -7.40 -4.02
C VAL A 100 10.24 -7.58 -2.50
N PRO A 101 10.45 -8.81 -1.99
CA PRO A 101 10.43 -9.10 -0.55
C PRO A 101 11.46 -8.35 0.30
N GLN A 102 12.50 -7.79 -0.32
CA GLN A 102 13.53 -6.98 0.33
C GLN A 102 13.12 -5.50 0.49
N GLU A 103 12.04 -5.08 -0.16
CA GLU A 103 11.44 -3.76 0.00
C GLU A 103 10.11 -3.83 0.77
N TYR A 104 9.64 -2.67 1.22
CA TYR A 104 8.45 -2.57 2.05
C TYR A 104 7.40 -1.67 1.42
N ASN A 105 6.14 -2.06 1.62
CA ASN A 105 4.98 -1.20 1.47
C ASN A 105 4.53 -0.68 2.84
N TYR A 106 3.83 0.44 2.81
CA TYR A 106 3.30 1.08 3.99
C TYR A 106 1.80 1.31 3.84
N LEU A 107 1.06 0.91 4.86
CA LEU A 107 -0.38 0.97 4.91
C LEU A 107 -0.80 1.99 5.97
N ILE A 108 -1.41 3.09 5.57
CA ILE A 108 -1.87 4.12 6.50
C ILE A 108 -3.34 3.88 6.83
N ASN A 109 -3.65 3.93 8.13
CA ASN A 109 -5.01 3.94 8.64
C ASN A 109 -5.56 5.38 8.65
N PRO A 110 -6.51 5.74 7.76
CA PRO A 110 -7.06 7.08 7.70
C PRO A 110 -7.93 7.45 8.92
N TRP A 111 -8.32 6.46 9.72
CA TRP A 111 -9.13 6.66 10.92
C TRP A 111 -8.30 6.92 12.18
N HIS A 112 -6.97 6.81 12.09
CA HIS A 112 -6.09 7.05 13.23
C HIS A 112 -6.02 8.56 13.57
N PRO A 113 -6.04 8.97 14.86
CA PRO A 113 -6.05 10.40 15.25
C PRO A 113 -4.87 11.24 14.71
N ASP A 114 -3.73 10.59 14.49
CA ASP A 114 -2.53 11.22 13.92
C ASP A 114 -2.53 11.34 12.40
N ILE A 115 -3.61 10.93 11.71
CA ILE A 115 -3.74 11.12 10.26
C ILE A 115 -3.57 12.59 9.84
N LYS A 116 -3.95 13.53 10.71
CA LYS A 116 -3.74 14.98 10.53
C LYS A 116 -2.26 15.41 10.44
N LYS A 117 -1.33 14.54 10.85
CA LYS A 117 0.12 14.77 10.74
C LYS A 117 0.69 14.24 9.42
N VAL A 118 -0.10 13.50 8.65
CA VAL A 118 0.27 13.02 7.31
C VAL A 118 0.00 14.12 6.29
N SER A 119 0.97 14.39 5.41
CA SER A 119 0.83 15.43 4.39
C SER A 119 1.46 15.01 3.08
N ILE A 120 0.84 15.38 1.97
CA ILE A 120 1.47 15.29 0.65
C ILE A 120 2.39 16.50 0.51
N ILE A 121 3.68 16.24 0.35
CA ILE A 121 4.71 17.29 0.23
C ILE A 121 5.06 17.59 -1.21
N ASN A 122 4.80 16.66 -2.13
CA ASN A 122 5.04 16.85 -3.54
C ASN A 122 4.14 15.96 -4.40
N THR A 123 3.88 16.38 -5.63
CA THR A 123 3.16 15.59 -6.62
C THR A 123 3.79 15.81 -7.99
N HIS A 124 4.17 14.72 -8.65
CA HIS A 124 4.75 14.75 -9.98
C HIS A 124 3.83 14.04 -10.95
N PRO A 125 3.46 14.66 -12.10
CA PRO A 125 2.83 13.91 -13.18
C PRO A 125 3.68 12.70 -13.56
N PHE A 126 3.03 11.57 -13.81
CA PHE A 126 3.71 10.34 -14.17
C PHE A 126 2.99 9.68 -15.34
N SER A 127 3.78 9.21 -16.30
CA SER A 127 3.32 8.39 -17.42
C SER A 127 4.20 7.16 -17.48
N PHE A 128 3.57 6.00 -17.71
CA PHE A 128 4.34 4.80 -18.02
C PHE A 128 5.06 4.99 -19.37
N ASP A 129 6.30 4.52 -19.43
CA ASP A 129 7.05 4.47 -20.67
C ASP A 129 6.47 3.36 -21.55
N ASP A 130 6.28 3.60 -22.85
CA ASP A 130 5.72 2.64 -23.80
C ASP A 130 6.53 1.32 -23.88
N ARG A 131 7.75 1.28 -23.35
CA ARG A 131 8.55 0.05 -23.27
C ARG A 131 8.17 -0.85 -22.07
N LEU A 132 7.38 -0.34 -21.12
CA LEU A 132 6.95 -1.06 -19.92
C LEU A 132 5.51 -1.61 -20.00
N ILE A 133 4.73 -1.18 -21.01
CA ILE A 133 3.32 -1.53 -21.23
C ILE A 133 3.08 -2.10 -22.62
#